data_AF-A0AAJ5YVJ1-F1
#
_entry.id   AF-A0AAJ5YVJ1-F1
#
_cell.length_a   1.000
_cell.length_b   1.000
_cell.length_c   1.000
_cell.angle_alpha   90.00
_cell.angle_beta   90.00
_cell.angle_gamma   90.00
#
_symmetry.space_group_name_H-M   'P 1'
#
loop_
_entity.id
_entity.type
_entity.pdbx_description
1 polymer ?
#
loop_
_entity_poly.entity_id
_entity_poly.type
_entity_poly.pdbx_seq_one_letter_code
_entity_poly.pdbx_strand_id
1 'polypeptide(L)'
;MSTYADYFNAQYQGRKASGPVLITFGGNEHDPFNPLEPTEEELMDQIDDEPCAAEPSSRSLKDSSHRSDSRSEAEVLPFSIANCLIWVLDTNVLLSKLETVQELFQLAFAASLHSSPILYMVIPHCVLEELDAMKHNQQRIDSATSVSAAARNASRWLLESVQQQKNSYLARNISRWALHVQTTATLDKLPMASLTNDQAIIALCSQLSERSANVLFITNDTNARTLAELQSISTLDLKHITQSLSPSNLTPRRLLALCAAPDHHYLFHYPDTLATLPTQTWDYLEQQLAQRLPSPDSDISMLTEPID
;
A
#
# COMPACT_ATOMS: atom_id res chain seq x y z
N MET A 1 35.18 13.12 39.56
CA MET A 1 34.62 13.36 38.21
C MET A 1 33.27 12.70 38.18
N SER A 2 32.20 13.45 37.95
CA SER A 2 30.86 12.89 37.81
C SER A 2 30.73 12.23 36.44
N THR A 3 30.21 11.01 36.41
CA THR A 3 29.94 10.28 35.17
C THR A 3 28.59 10.71 34.60
N TYR A 4 28.34 10.40 33.33
CA TYR A 4 27.06 10.63 32.67
C TYR A 4 25.88 10.00 33.44
N ALA A 5 26.10 8.85 34.08
CA ALA A 5 25.11 8.16 34.90
C ALA A 5 24.69 8.97 36.14
N ASP A 6 25.60 9.76 36.72
CA ASP A 6 25.30 10.61 37.88
C ASP A 6 24.37 11.78 37.48
N TYR A 7 24.52 12.30 36.26
CA TYR A 7 23.69 13.38 35.73
C TYR A 7 22.28 12.90 35.39
N PHE A 8 22.17 11.72 34.76
CA PHE A 8 20.88 11.10 34.42
C PHE A 8 20.06 10.76 35.66
N ASN A 9 20.70 10.21 36.70
CA ASN A 9 20.04 9.89 37.96
C ASN A 9 19.57 11.13 38.74
N ALA A 10 20.22 12.29 38.55
CA ALA A 10 19.82 13.54 39.18
C ALA A 10 18.57 14.18 38.54
N GLN A 11 18.32 13.93 37.24
CA GLN A 11 17.17 14.48 36.50
C GLN A 11 15.96 13.52 36.46
N TYR A 12 16.15 12.23 36.73
CA TYR A 12 15.08 11.24 36.62
C TYR A 12 14.14 11.24 37.84
N GLN A 13 12.91 11.75 37.68
CA GLN A 13 11.84 11.76 38.70
C GLN A 13 10.82 10.60 38.56
N GLY A 14 11.21 9.48 37.93
CA GLY A 14 10.35 8.31 37.76
C GLY A 14 10.14 7.53 39.07
N ARG A 15 8.98 6.89 39.24
CA ARG A 15 8.59 6.15 40.47
C ARG A 15 9.41 4.87 40.75
N LYS A 16 10.39 4.53 39.91
CA LYS A 16 11.20 3.31 40.03
C LYS A 16 12.65 3.64 39.65
N ALA A 17 13.57 3.47 40.59
CA ALA A 17 15.00 3.59 40.29
C ALA A 17 15.41 2.55 39.25
N SER A 18 16.17 2.96 38.24
CA SER A 18 16.76 2.03 37.27
C SER A 18 17.72 1.11 38.03
N GLY A 19 17.32 -0.16 38.20
CA GLY A 19 18.14 -1.15 38.90
C GLY A 19 19.44 -1.44 38.15
N PRO A 20 20.41 -2.12 38.79
CA PRO A 20 21.68 -2.43 38.15
C PRO A 20 21.47 -3.25 36.87
N VAL A 21 22.04 -2.76 35.78
CA VAL A 21 22.01 -3.41 34.46
C VAL A 21 23.03 -4.55 34.46
N LEU A 22 22.56 -5.78 34.27
CA LEU A 22 23.41 -6.96 34.12
C LEU A 22 23.92 -7.02 32.68
N ILE A 23 25.19 -6.68 32.46
CA ILE A 23 25.86 -6.85 31.17
C ILE A 23 26.55 -8.21 31.17
N THR A 24 26.02 -9.16 30.41
CA THR A 24 26.65 -10.46 30.17
C THR A 24 27.57 -10.39 28.96
N PHE A 25 28.88 -10.51 29.17
CA PHE A 25 29.85 -10.67 28.10
C PHE A 25 29.86 -12.14 27.65
N GLY A 26 29.43 -12.40 26.42
CA GLY A 26 29.57 -13.71 25.79
C GLY A 26 31.05 -14.00 25.52
N GLY A 27 31.65 -14.88 26.34
CA GLY A 27 32.96 -15.45 26.06
C GLY A 27 32.84 -16.40 24.88
N ASN A 28 33.36 -15.98 23.72
CA ASN A 28 33.48 -16.80 22.53
C ASN A 28 34.56 -17.88 22.76
N GLU A 29 34.15 -19.09 23.12
CA GLU A 29 34.99 -20.27 22.92
C GLU A 29 34.92 -20.69 21.45
N HIS A 30 36.10 -20.85 20.85
CA HIS A 30 36.37 -21.04 19.43
C HIS A 30 35.53 -22.11 18.73
N ASP A 31 34.83 -21.71 17.66
CA ASP A 31 34.42 -22.60 16.57
C ASP A 31 35.10 -22.10 15.26
N PRO A 32 36.02 -22.86 14.63
CA PRO A 32 36.88 -22.35 13.56
C PRO A 32 36.30 -22.44 12.13
N PHE A 33 35.00 -22.68 11.96
CA PHE A 33 34.38 -22.80 10.63
C PHE A 33 33.08 -22.01 10.50
N ASN A 34 33.16 -20.68 10.53
CA ASN A 34 32.18 -19.86 9.82
C ASN A 34 32.75 -18.48 9.48
N PRO A 35 32.86 -18.08 8.20
CA PRO A 35 33.18 -16.70 7.85
C PRO A 35 31.95 -15.84 8.13
N LEU A 36 32.05 -15.03 9.20
CA LEU A 36 31.05 -14.06 9.64
C LEU A 36 30.99 -12.88 8.65
N GLU A 37 29.79 -12.61 8.13
CA GLU A 37 29.41 -11.31 7.60
C GLU A 37 29.34 -10.28 8.75
N PRO A 38 29.79 -9.03 8.55
CA PRO A 38 29.70 -7.98 9.54
C PRO A 38 28.25 -7.54 9.71
N THR A 39 27.72 -7.64 10.93
CA THR A 39 26.41 -7.08 11.30
C THR A 39 26.63 -5.59 11.55
N GLU A 40 26.03 -4.75 10.71
CA GLU A 40 26.08 -3.28 10.84
C GLU A 40 25.31 -2.85 12.10
N GLU A 41 26.00 -2.10 12.96
CA GLU A 41 25.41 -1.42 14.11
C GLU A 41 24.54 -0.26 13.61
N GLU A 42 23.22 -0.32 13.85
CA GLU A 42 22.32 0.81 13.63
C GLU A 42 22.66 1.94 14.61
N LEU A 43 23.29 2.99 14.08
CA LEU A 43 23.49 4.27 14.76
C LEU A 43 22.13 4.97 14.89
N MET A 44 21.68 5.22 16.12
CA MET A 44 20.52 6.06 16.38
C MET A 44 20.85 7.53 16.09
N ASP A 45 20.20 8.10 15.08
CA ASP A 45 20.23 9.52 14.79
C ASP A 45 19.63 10.33 15.95
N GLN A 46 20.44 11.24 16.51
CA GLN A 46 20.02 12.24 17.46
C GLN A 46 19.27 13.36 16.71
N ILE A 47 18.02 13.61 17.09
CA ILE A 47 17.29 14.81 16.68
C ILE A 47 17.65 15.91 17.68
N ASP A 48 18.31 16.96 17.18
CA ASP A 48 18.57 18.19 17.92
C ASP A 48 17.26 18.98 18.11
N ASP A 49 16.76 19.03 19.34
CA ASP A 49 15.78 20.02 19.78
C ASP A 49 16.53 21.26 20.30
N GLU A 50 16.43 22.38 19.57
CA GLU A 50 16.79 23.71 20.07
C GLU A 50 15.55 24.55 20.43
N PRO A 51 15.69 25.52 21.37
CA PRO A 51 14.64 25.80 22.33
C PRO A 51 13.76 27.02 22.03
N CYS A 52 12.60 26.96 22.65
CA CYS A 52 11.56 27.96 22.84
C CYS A 52 12.09 29.31 23.35
N ALA A 53 11.84 30.39 22.60
CA ALA A 53 11.93 31.77 23.10
C ALA A 53 10.51 32.35 23.26
N ALA A 54 10.17 32.70 24.50
CA ALA A 54 8.98 33.47 24.86
C ALA A 54 9.27 34.98 24.77
N GLU A 55 8.26 35.78 24.43
CA GLU A 55 7.91 37.06 25.09
C GLU A 55 6.61 37.67 24.48
N PRO A 56 5.89 38.55 25.22
CA PRO A 56 4.44 38.70 25.08
C PRO A 56 3.95 40.08 24.59
N SER A 57 2.67 40.08 24.16
CA SER A 57 1.69 41.18 24.19
C SER A 57 1.86 42.40 23.25
N SER A 58 0.91 42.59 22.33
CA SER A 58 -0.09 43.69 22.42
C SER A 58 -1.11 43.74 21.27
N ARG A 59 -2.33 44.11 21.68
CA ARG A 59 -3.57 44.48 20.97
C ARG A 59 -3.43 45.02 19.53
N SER A 60 -4.31 44.54 18.64
CA SER A 60 -5.07 45.42 17.74
C SER A 60 -6.35 44.73 17.24
N LEU A 61 -7.50 45.30 17.59
CA LEU A 61 -8.81 45.05 16.97
C LEU A 61 -8.90 45.93 15.72
N LYS A 62 -9.07 45.31 14.54
CA LYS A 62 -9.66 45.86 13.30
C LYS A 62 -9.71 44.70 12.27
N ASP A 63 -10.86 44.14 11.99
CA ASP A 63 -11.89 44.58 11.03
C ASP A 63 -11.60 44.12 9.59
N SER A 64 -12.58 43.42 9.03
CA SER A 64 -12.79 43.11 7.60
C SER A 64 -11.71 42.37 6.80
N SER A 65 -11.94 41.08 6.54
CA SER A 65 -12.24 40.59 5.17
C SER A 65 -12.38 39.07 5.19
N HIS A 66 -13.46 38.61 4.55
CA HIS A 66 -13.66 37.22 4.17
C HIS A 66 -12.47 36.73 3.33
N ARG A 67 -11.46 36.17 3.99
CA ARG A 67 -10.62 35.15 3.38
C ARG A 67 -11.43 33.87 3.43
N SER A 68 -12.02 33.53 2.30
CA SER A 68 -12.33 32.15 1.98
C SER A 68 -11.05 31.35 2.16
N ASP A 69 -10.90 30.74 3.34
CA ASP A 69 -9.96 29.66 3.59
C ASP A 69 -10.32 28.53 2.64
N SER A 70 -9.78 28.60 1.42
CA SER A 70 -9.49 27.42 0.64
C SER A 70 -8.40 26.67 1.40
N ARG A 71 -8.79 26.01 2.50
CA ARG A 71 -8.05 24.87 3.03
C ARG A 71 -7.88 23.97 1.83
N SER A 72 -6.68 23.96 1.29
CA SER A 72 -6.28 23.02 0.27
C SER A 72 -6.57 21.65 0.87
N GLU A 73 -7.68 21.04 0.47
CA GLU A 73 -8.03 19.67 0.82
C GLU A 73 -6.88 18.84 0.28
N ALA A 74 -5.89 18.60 1.14
CA ALA A 74 -4.74 17.82 0.78
C ALA A 74 -5.30 16.48 0.29
N GLU A 75 -5.04 16.14 -0.98
CA GLU A 75 -5.58 14.94 -1.59
C GLU A 75 -5.29 13.72 -0.72
N VAL A 76 -6.29 12.85 -0.59
CA VAL A 76 -6.16 11.58 0.14
C VAL A 76 -5.09 10.74 -0.51
N LEU A 77 -5.10 10.68 -1.85
CA LEU A 77 -4.07 10.10 -2.70
C LEU A 77 -4.06 10.85 -4.06
N PRO A 78 -2.89 11.07 -4.67
CA PRO A 78 -2.75 11.90 -5.86
C PRO A 78 -3.04 11.08 -7.13
N PHE A 79 -4.29 10.69 -7.39
CA PHE A 79 -4.60 9.88 -8.58
C PHE A 79 -4.95 10.72 -9.81
N SER A 80 -4.63 10.20 -11.00
CA SER A 80 -5.32 10.61 -12.22
C SER A 80 -6.63 9.83 -12.32
N ILE A 81 -7.77 10.53 -12.25
CA ILE A 81 -9.07 9.89 -12.00
C ILE A 81 -9.83 9.52 -13.29
N ALA A 82 -9.38 10.01 -14.46
CA ALA A 82 -10.11 9.76 -15.70
C ALA A 82 -9.88 8.32 -16.21
N ASN A 83 -10.96 7.53 -16.28
CA ASN A 83 -11.01 6.21 -16.93
C ASN A 83 -10.06 5.14 -16.35
N CYS A 84 -9.77 5.21 -15.06
CA CYS A 84 -9.02 4.18 -14.33
C CYS A 84 -9.95 3.36 -13.42
N LEU A 85 -9.50 2.16 -13.07
CA LEU A 85 -10.10 1.32 -12.04
C LEU A 85 -9.24 1.38 -10.78
N ILE A 86 -9.87 1.50 -9.61
CA ILE A 86 -9.18 1.55 -8.32
C ILE A 86 -9.55 0.30 -7.52
N TRP A 87 -8.53 -0.49 -7.18
CA TRP A 87 -8.66 -1.68 -6.32
C TRP A 87 -8.15 -1.34 -4.94
N VAL A 88 -9.03 -1.44 -3.94
CA VAL A 88 -8.64 -1.35 -2.54
C VAL A 88 -8.48 -2.78 -2.02
N LEU A 89 -7.28 -3.14 -1.56
CA LEU A 89 -6.95 -4.52 -1.18
C LEU A 89 -7.06 -4.71 0.33
N ASP A 90 -7.65 -5.83 0.77
CA ASP A 90 -7.58 -6.28 2.16
C ASP A 90 -6.34 -7.16 2.43
N THR A 91 -6.12 -7.48 3.71
CA THR A 91 -5.04 -8.38 4.14
C THR A 91 -5.23 -9.80 3.62
N ASN A 92 -6.47 -10.32 3.62
CA ASN A 92 -6.75 -11.71 3.25
C ASN A 92 -6.46 -12.00 1.77
N VAL A 93 -6.70 -11.04 0.88
CA VAL A 93 -6.35 -11.10 -0.54
C VAL A 93 -4.84 -11.11 -0.70
N LEU A 94 -4.11 -10.25 0.02
CA LEU A 94 -2.65 -10.25 -0.01
C LEU A 94 -2.05 -11.57 0.52
N LEU A 95 -2.66 -12.19 1.53
CA LEU A 95 -2.18 -13.45 2.07
C LEU A 95 -2.49 -14.66 1.17
N SER A 96 -3.66 -14.65 0.50
CA SER A 96 -4.16 -15.81 -0.25
C SER A 96 -3.97 -15.75 -1.76
N LYS A 97 -3.74 -14.55 -2.31
CA LYS A 97 -3.68 -14.29 -3.76
C LYS A 97 -2.53 -13.37 -4.16
N LEU A 98 -1.45 -13.36 -3.37
CA LEU A 98 -0.28 -12.51 -3.61
C LEU A 98 0.26 -12.63 -5.05
N GLU A 99 0.44 -13.85 -5.55
CA GLU A 99 0.99 -14.11 -6.90
C GLU A 99 0.15 -13.45 -7.99
N THR A 100 -1.18 -13.56 -7.94
CA THR A 100 -2.07 -12.92 -8.91
C THR A 100 -2.00 -11.38 -8.81
N VAL A 101 -1.94 -10.84 -7.59
CA VAL A 101 -1.80 -9.40 -7.38
C VAL A 101 -0.44 -8.89 -7.91
N GLN A 102 0.63 -9.66 -7.69
CA GLN A 102 1.98 -9.38 -8.21
C GLN A 102 2.01 -9.29 -9.73
N GLU A 103 1.44 -10.28 -10.41
CA GLU A 103 1.40 -10.31 -11.88
C GLU A 103 0.59 -9.14 -12.46
N LEU A 104 -0.56 -8.83 -11.85
CA LEU A 104 -1.37 -7.67 -12.24
C LEU A 104 -0.63 -6.36 -12.01
N PHE A 105 0.09 -6.24 -10.88
CA PHE A 105 0.89 -5.08 -10.58
C PHE A 105 1.99 -4.88 -11.64
N GLN A 106 2.72 -5.92 -12.02
CA GLN A 106 3.79 -5.79 -13.03
C GLN A 106 3.23 -5.31 -14.38
N LEU A 107 2.07 -5.82 -14.80
CA LEU A 107 1.41 -5.37 -16.02
C LEU A 107 0.90 -3.93 -15.92
N ALA A 108 0.26 -3.57 -14.80
CA ALA A 108 -0.21 -2.21 -14.56
C ALA A 108 0.95 -1.21 -14.48
N PHE A 109 2.03 -1.58 -13.81
CA PHE A 109 3.27 -0.81 -13.72
C PHE A 109 3.89 -0.57 -15.10
N ALA A 110 4.03 -1.62 -15.93
CA ALA A 110 4.53 -1.48 -17.30
C ALA A 110 3.67 -0.54 -18.15
N ALA A 111 2.34 -0.65 -18.06
CA ALA A 111 1.43 0.29 -18.73
C ALA A 111 1.64 1.75 -18.27
N SER A 112 1.94 1.91 -16.98
CA SER A 112 2.10 3.21 -16.32
C SER A 112 3.38 3.94 -16.71
N LEU A 113 4.37 3.26 -17.29
CA LEU A 113 5.61 3.90 -17.79
C LEU A 113 5.32 4.89 -18.93
N HIS A 114 4.34 4.60 -19.78
CA HIS A 114 4.04 5.41 -20.98
C HIS A 114 2.78 6.26 -20.85
N SER A 115 1.78 5.77 -20.11
CA SER A 115 0.50 6.46 -19.92
C SER A 115 0.09 6.51 -18.44
N SER A 116 -1.11 7.02 -18.15
CA SER A 116 -1.67 6.94 -16.80
C SER A 116 -2.07 5.48 -16.48
N PRO A 117 -1.89 5.02 -15.23
CA PRO A 117 -2.29 3.67 -14.82
C PRO A 117 -3.75 3.37 -15.19
N ILE A 118 -3.96 2.22 -15.82
CA ILE A 118 -5.29 1.67 -16.08
C ILE A 118 -5.92 1.17 -14.77
N LEU A 119 -5.08 0.63 -13.91
CA LEU A 119 -5.42 0.04 -12.62
C LEU A 119 -4.54 0.66 -11.54
N TYR A 120 -5.18 1.27 -10.55
CA TYR A 120 -4.54 1.68 -9.30
C TYR A 120 -4.85 0.63 -8.22
N MET A 121 -3.83 0.17 -7.53
CA MET A 121 -3.94 -0.68 -6.35
C MET A 121 -3.66 0.17 -5.12
N VAL A 122 -4.56 0.12 -4.14
CA VAL A 122 -4.48 0.90 -2.92
C VAL A 122 -4.42 -0.06 -1.74
N ILE A 123 -3.40 0.10 -0.91
CA ILE A 123 -3.23 -0.64 0.34
C ILE A 123 -3.62 0.28 1.50
N PRO A 124 -4.73 0.01 2.18
CA PRO A 124 -5.14 0.73 3.39
C PRO A 124 -4.07 0.62 4.50
N HIS A 125 -3.99 1.63 5.37
CA HIS A 125 -3.01 1.64 6.45
C HIS A 125 -3.22 0.47 7.42
N CYS A 126 -4.47 0.20 7.79
CA CYS A 126 -4.83 -0.91 8.70
C CYS A 126 -4.38 -2.27 8.18
N VAL A 127 -4.30 -2.46 6.85
CA VAL A 127 -3.79 -3.68 6.22
C VAL A 127 -2.29 -3.84 6.48
N LEU A 128 -1.52 -2.75 6.49
CA LEU A 128 -0.10 -2.78 6.85
C LEU A 128 0.10 -3.15 8.32
N GLU A 129 -0.71 -2.57 9.22
CA GLU A 129 -0.68 -2.87 10.65
C GLU A 129 -1.02 -4.33 10.94
N GLU A 130 -2.04 -4.87 10.27
CA GLU A 130 -2.40 -6.29 10.36
C GLU A 130 -1.26 -7.18 9.87
N LEU A 131 -0.70 -6.92 8.69
CA LEU A 131 0.43 -7.67 8.15
C LEU A 131 1.62 -7.65 9.11
N ASP A 132 1.91 -6.51 9.73
CA ASP A 132 3.02 -6.38 10.68
C ASP A 132 2.78 -7.17 11.97
N ALA A 133 1.60 -7.05 12.56
CA ALA A 133 1.21 -7.82 13.75
C ALA A 133 1.29 -9.34 13.52
N MET A 134 0.98 -9.81 12.31
CA MET A 134 1.06 -11.23 11.94
C MET A 134 2.51 -11.76 11.81
N LYS A 135 3.51 -10.90 11.58
CA LYS A 135 4.92 -11.32 11.51
C LYS A 135 5.44 -11.82 12.86
N HIS A 136 4.89 -11.30 13.96
CA HIS A 136 5.38 -11.54 15.32
C HIS A 136 4.62 -12.65 16.08
N ASN A 137 3.47 -13.11 15.57
CA ASN A 137 2.63 -14.14 16.22
C ASN A 137 3.14 -15.60 16.07
N GLN A 138 4.42 -15.79 15.72
CA GLN A 138 5.00 -17.08 15.33
C GLN A 138 5.08 -18.11 16.48
N GLN A 139 4.95 -17.67 17.75
CA GLN A 139 5.26 -18.50 18.91
C GLN A 139 4.14 -19.43 19.40
N ARG A 140 2.92 -19.40 18.82
CA ARG A 140 1.78 -20.05 19.48
C ARG A 140 1.25 -21.34 18.87
N ILE A 141 1.39 -21.64 17.57
CA ILE A 141 0.79 -22.85 16.95
C ILE A 141 1.57 -23.28 15.69
N ASP A 142 1.78 -24.58 15.47
CA ASP A 142 2.53 -25.13 14.33
C ASP A 142 1.97 -24.73 12.94
N SER A 143 0.69 -24.38 12.85
CA SER A 143 0.04 -23.81 11.65
C SER A 143 0.24 -22.30 11.46
N ALA A 144 0.77 -21.59 12.46
CA ALA A 144 1.05 -20.15 12.38
C ALA A 144 2.29 -19.83 11.52
N THR A 145 3.11 -20.84 11.22
CA THR A 145 4.31 -20.70 10.39
C THR A 145 3.97 -20.30 8.95
N SER A 146 2.88 -20.80 8.38
CA SER A 146 2.47 -20.47 7.01
C SER A 146 1.91 -19.05 6.87
N VAL A 147 1.08 -18.62 7.81
CA VAL A 147 0.46 -17.28 7.78
C VAL A 147 1.49 -16.19 8.06
N SER A 148 2.38 -16.40 9.03
CA SER A 148 3.46 -15.44 9.32
C SER A 148 4.42 -15.32 8.13
N ALA A 149 4.76 -16.44 7.47
CA ALA A 149 5.56 -16.41 6.25
C ALA A 149 4.86 -15.68 5.10
N ALA A 150 3.56 -15.92 4.89
CA ALA A 150 2.76 -15.21 3.90
C ALA A 150 2.71 -13.70 4.18
N ALA A 151 2.54 -13.28 5.43
CA ALA A 151 2.54 -11.87 5.82
C ALA A 151 3.89 -11.19 5.56
N ARG A 152 5.00 -11.88 5.86
CA ARG A 152 6.36 -11.40 5.53
C ARG A 152 6.56 -11.28 4.02
N ASN A 153 6.10 -12.26 3.25
CA ASN A 153 6.19 -12.22 1.79
C ASN A 153 5.37 -11.08 1.20
N ALA A 154 4.14 -10.87 1.67
CA ALA A 154 3.31 -9.74 1.25
C ALA A 154 3.96 -8.39 1.60
N SER A 155 4.47 -8.24 2.83
CA SER A 155 5.18 -7.02 3.25
C SER A 155 6.44 -6.76 2.43
N ARG A 156 7.23 -7.80 2.15
CA ARG A 156 8.43 -7.69 1.30
C ARG A 156 8.05 -7.22 -0.10
N TRP A 157 7.06 -7.87 -0.71
CA TRP A 157 6.59 -7.50 -2.04
C TRP A 157 6.07 -6.04 -2.10
N LEU A 158 5.32 -5.59 -1.09
CA LEU A 158 4.84 -4.22 -1.02
C LEU A 158 6.01 -3.21 -1.02
N LEU A 159 7.03 -3.48 -0.19
CA LEU A 159 8.23 -2.64 -0.13
C LEU A 159 8.98 -2.64 -1.47
N GLU A 160 9.24 -3.81 -2.04
CA GLU A 160 9.92 -3.97 -3.33
C GLU A 160 9.18 -3.24 -4.45
N SER A 161 7.84 -3.34 -4.48
CA SER A 161 7.00 -2.68 -5.49
C SER A 161 7.04 -1.16 -5.37
N VAL A 162 6.99 -0.63 -4.14
CA VAL A 162 7.13 0.81 -3.90
C VAL A 162 8.52 1.28 -4.32
N GLN A 163 9.57 0.54 -3.97
CA GLN A 163 10.95 0.85 -4.38
C GLN A 163 11.13 0.77 -5.90
N GLN A 164 10.54 -0.22 -6.57
CA GLN A 164 10.55 -0.35 -8.04
C GLN A 164 9.94 0.89 -8.70
N GLN A 165 8.78 1.36 -8.23
CA GLN A 165 8.15 2.58 -8.74
C GLN A 165 9.00 3.83 -8.47
N LYS A 166 9.58 3.93 -7.26
CA LYS A 166 10.46 5.04 -6.86
C LYS A 166 11.77 5.09 -7.65
N ASN A 167 12.31 3.95 -8.07
CA ASN A 167 13.56 3.88 -8.83
C ASN A 167 13.33 3.95 -10.35
N SER A 168 12.07 3.92 -10.78
CA SER A 168 11.68 4.11 -12.18
C SER A 168 11.53 5.58 -12.56
N TYR A 169 11.38 5.88 -13.86
CA TYR A 169 11.05 7.24 -14.34
C TYR A 169 9.78 7.83 -13.69
N LEU A 170 8.91 7.00 -13.10
CA LEU A 170 7.71 7.42 -12.39
C LEU A 170 7.99 8.09 -11.04
N ALA A 171 9.23 8.06 -10.55
CA ALA A 171 9.61 8.69 -9.28
C ALA A 171 9.19 10.16 -9.17
N ARG A 172 9.25 10.88 -10.31
CA ARG A 172 8.91 12.30 -10.40
C ARG A 172 7.40 12.57 -10.43
N ASN A 173 6.60 11.54 -10.67
CA ASN A 173 5.16 11.67 -10.79
C ASN A 173 4.43 10.54 -10.05
N ILE A 174 4.21 10.75 -8.75
CA ILE A 174 3.51 9.83 -7.85
C ILE A 174 2.09 9.51 -8.37
N SER A 175 1.46 10.40 -9.15
CA SER A 175 0.13 10.15 -9.69
C SER A 175 0.07 9.06 -10.76
N ARG A 176 1.23 8.62 -11.23
CA ARG A 176 1.38 7.53 -12.18
C ARG A 176 1.83 6.22 -11.54
N TRP A 177 1.90 6.15 -10.21
CA TRP A 177 2.19 4.89 -9.54
C TRP A 177 0.97 3.96 -9.71
N ALA A 178 1.23 2.70 -10.04
CA ALA A 178 0.19 1.68 -10.10
C ALA A 178 -0.18 1.17 -8.70
N LEU A 179 0.74 1.21 -7.74
CA LEU A 179 0.54 0.82 -6.35
C LEU A 179 0.71 2.02 -5.41
N HIS A 180 -0.29 2.25 -4.57
CA HIS A 180 -0.30 3.27 -3.54
C HIS A 180 -0.53 2.65 -2.18
N VAL A 181 0.24 3.11 -1.20
CA VAL A 181 0.16 2.64 0.18
C VAL A 181 -0.25 3.83 1.04
N GLN A 182 -1.35 3.68 1.79
CA GLN A 182 -1.84 4.73 2.69
C GLN A 182 -0.88 4.88 3.87
N THR A 183 -0.49 6.12 4.17
CA THR A 183 0.42 6.45 5.29
C THR A 183 -0.36 7.06 6.45
N THR A 184 0.24 7.11 7.64
CA THR A 184 -0.33 7.78 8.82
C THR A 184 -0.72 9.24 8.54
N ALA A 185 0.07 9.97 7.75
CA ALA A 185 -0.23 11.34 7.34
C ALA A 185 -1.54 11.49 6.53
N THR A 186 -1.95 10.42 5.83
CA THR A 186 -3.24 10.38 5.12
C THR A 186 -4.38 9.89 6.01
N LEU A 187 -4.08 9.29 7.16
CA LEU A 187 -5.04 8.72 8.11
C LEU A 187 -5.65 9.79 9.04
N ASP A 188 -4.88 10.83 9.40
CA ASP A 188 -5.34 11.94 10.28
C ASP A 188 -6.55 12.71 9.72
N LYS A 189 -6.90 12.48 8.45
CA LYS A 189 -8.05 13.07 7.77
C LYS A 189 -9.33 12.25 7.93
N LEU A 190 -9.23 11.04 8.46
CA LEU A 190 -10.37 10.15 8.68
C LEU A 190 -10.67 10.08 10.20
N PRO A 191 -11.94 10.21 10.62
CA PRO A 191 -12.33 9.96 12.01
C PRO A 191 -12.27 8.45 12.29
N MET A 192 -11.06 7.93 12.46
CA MET A 192 -10.75 6.49 12.56
C MET A 192 -10.81 5.94 13.98
N ALA A 193 -10.90 6.81 15.00
CA ALA A 193 -10.87 6.42 16.40
C ALA A 193 -12.19 5.72 16.80
N SER A 194 -12.38 4.48 16.37
CA SER A 194 -13.36 3.46 16.82
C SER A 194 -13.73 2.44 15.73
N LEU A 195 -13.24 2.61 14.50
CA LEU A 195 -13.61 1.73 13.40
C LEU A 195 -12.87 0.39 13.50
N THR A 196 -13.57 -0.68 13.12
CA THR A 196 -12.90 -1.95 12.80
C THR A 196 -12.09 -1.81 11.51
N ASN A 197 -11.18 -2.74 11.25
CA ASN A 197 -10.37 -2.71 10.03
C ASN A 197 -11.25 -2.78 8.76
N ASP A 198 -12.29 -3.61 8.73
CA ASP A 198 -13.24 -3.62 7.60
C ASP A 198 -13.94 -2.25 7.42
N GLN A 199 -14.39 -1.63 8.51
CA GLN A 199 -15.04 -0.32 8.46
C GLN A 199 -14.08 0.78 7.99
N ALA A 200 -12.81 0.71 8.39
CA ALA A 200 -11.75 1.59 7.94
C ALA A 200 -11.52 1.49 6.42
N ILE A 201 -11.45 0.26 5.90
CA ILE A 201 -11.25 0.02 4.47
C ILE A 201 -12.48 0.50 3.68
N ILE A 202 -13.69 0.24 4.17
CA ILE A 202 -14.93 0.69 3.53
C ILE A 202 -15.02 2.23 3.55
N ALA A 203 -14.65 2.88 4.65
CA ALA A 203 -14.60 4.34 4.74
C ALA A 203 -13.62 4.94 3.71
N LEU A 204 -12.45 4.32 3.53
CA LEU A 204 -11.51 4.69 2.47
C LEU A 204 -12.14 4.49 1.08
N CYS A 205 -12.81 3.37 0.83
CA CYS A 205 -13.48 3.14 -0.45
C CYS A 205 -14.54 4.20 -0.74
N SER A 206 -15.36 4.55 0.26
CA SER A 206 -16.36 5.62 0.16
C SER A 206 -15.72 6.95 -0.22
N GLN A 207 -14.64 7.33 0.46
CA GLN A 207 -13.93 8.57 0.17
C GLN A 207 -13.32 8.58 -1.24
N LEU A 208 -12.79 7.45 -1.70
CA LEU A 208 -12.28 7.32 -3.07
C LEU A 208 -13.42 7.38 -4.10
N SER A 209 -14.60 6.84 -3.75
CA SER A 209 -15.78 6.81 -4.63
C SER A 209 -16.38 8.20 -4.88
N GLU A 210 -16.20 9.14 -3.95
CA GLU A 210 -16.58 10.56 -4.15
C GLU A 210 -15.81 11.19 -5.33
N ARG A 211 -14.63 10.65 -5.65
CA ARG A 211 -13.76 11.17 -6.70
C ARG A 211 -13.82 10.33 -7.97
N SER A 212 -13.97 9.01 -7.84
CA SER A 212 -13.96 8.06 -8.96
C SER A 212 -15.16 7.12 -8.90
N ALA A 213 -15.85 6.93 -10.03
CA ALA A 213 -16.96 5.97 -10.12
C ALA A 213 -16.49 4.49 -10.07
N ASN A 214 -15.20 4.24 -10.27
CA ASN A 214 -14.66 2.90 -10.50
C ASN A 214 -13.80 2.45 -9.30
N VAL A 215 -14.38 2.40 -8.11
CA VAL A 215 -13.71 1.88 -6.92
C VAL A 215 -14.27 0.49 -6.61
N LEU A 216 -13.37 -0.49 -6.51
CA LEU A 216 -13.69 -1.86 -6.13
C LEU A 216 -12.95 -2.22 -4.85
N PHE A 217 -13.69 -2.67 -3.84
CA PHE A 217 -13.13 -3.31 -2.67
C PHE A 217 -12.86 -4.79 -2.96
N ILE A 218 -11.58 -5.16 -3.04
CA ILE A 218 -11.17 -6.53 -3.36
C ILE A 218 -11.07 -7.31 -2.06
N THR A 219 -12.02 -8.22 -1.85
CA THR A 219 -12.10 -9.04 -0.65
C THR A 219 -12.73 -10.40 -0.94
N ASN A 220 -12.19 -11.45 -0.31
CA ASN A 220 -12.80 -12.78 -0.28
C ASN A 220 -13.59 -13.05 1.02
N ASP A 221 -13.63 -12.09 1.96
CA ASP A 221 -14.39 -12.21 3.20
C ASP A 221 -15.87 -11.85 2.96
N THR A 222 -16.77 -12.77 3.32
CA THR A 222 -18.21 -12.58 3.16
C THR A 222 -18.76 -11.47 4.05
N ASN A 223 -18.22 -11.28 5.26
CA ASN A 223 -18.67 -10.26 6.19
C ASN A 223 -18.24 -8.87 5.71
N ALA A 224 -16.96 -8.71 5.35
CA ALA A 224 -16.44 -7.45 4.81
C ALA A 224 -17.19 -7.07 3.52
N ARG A 225 -17.44 -8.06 2.65
CA ARG A 225 -18.26 -7.88 1.45
C ARG A 225 -19.67 -7.41 1.76
N THR A 226 -20.35 -8.07 2.69
CA THR A 226 -21.72 -7.72 3.08
C THR A 226 -21.78 -6.28 3.61
N LEU A 227 -20.82 -5.88 4.45
CA LEU A 227 -20.75 -4.53 4.99
C LEU A 227 -20.51 -3.47 3.90
N ALA A 228 -19.63 -3.77 2.94
CA ALA A 228 -19.34 -2.88 1.81
C ALA A 228 -20.57 -2.69 0.89
N GLU A 229 -21.24 -3.77 0.53
CA GLU A 229 -22.44 -3.74 -0.32
C GLU A 229 -23.59 -2.97 0.37
N LEU A 230 -23.74 -3.10 1.70
CA LEU A 230 -24.70 -2.29 2.47
C LEU A 230 -24.41 -0.79 2.41
N GLN A 231 -23.16 -0.40 2.14
CA GLN A 231 -22.74 0.98 1.95
C GLN A 231 -22.61 1.37 0.47
N SER A 232 -23.17 0.56 -0.44
CA SER A 232 -23.08 0.78 -1.90
C SER A 232 -21.65 0.85 -2.43
N ILE A 233 -20.71 0.18 -1.77
CA ILE A 233 -19.34 0.00 -2.26
C ILE A 233 -19.28 -1.30 -3.05
N SER A 234 -18.93 -1.20 -4.32
CA SER A 234 -18.76 -2.37 -5.20
C SER A 234 -17.63 -3.26 -4.71
N THR A 235 -17.89 -4.55 -4.64
CA THR A 235 -16.91 -5.54 -4.18
C THR A 235 -16.47 -6.50 -5.27
N LEU A 236 -15.27 -7.07 -5.12
CA LEU A 236 -14.73 -8.08 -6.02
C LEU A 236 -14.13 -9.26 -5.27
N ASP A 237 -14.62 -10.46 -5.60
CA ASP A 237 -14.01 -11.70 -5.17
C ASP A 237 -12.98 -12.20 -6.19
N LEU A 238 -11.71 -11.89 -5.95
CA LEU A 238 -10.64 -12.32 -6.85
C LEU A 238 -10.56 -13.86 -6.93
N LYS A 239 -10.88 -14.58 -5.83
CA LYS A 239 -10.91 -16.04 -5.84
C LYS A 239 -12.02 -16.54 -6.78
N HIS A 240 -13.22 -15.98 -6.68
CA HIS A 240 -14.34 -16.35 -7.54
C HIS A 240 -14.01 -16.09 -9.02
N ILE A 241 -13.48 -14.92 -9.37
CA ILE A 241 -13.05 -14.62 -10.75
C ILE A 241 -12.01 -15.63 -11.23
N THR A 242 -11.02 -15.94 -10.39
CA THR A 242 -9.97 -16.88 -10.78
C THR A 242 -10.50 -18.30 -10.97
N GLN A 243 -11.62 -18.66 -10.35
CA GLN A 243 -12.24 -19.98 -10.42
C GLN A 243 -13.28 -20.11 -11.53
N SER A 244 -14.06 -19.05 -11.80
CA SER A 244 -15.08 -19.05 -12.85
C SER A 244 -14.48 -19.07 -14.25
N LEU A 245 -13.22 -18.66 -14.41
CA LEU A 245 -12.53 -18.70 -15.69
C LEU A 245 -11.70 -19.98 -15.86
N SER A 246 -11.71 -20.55 -17.07
CA SER A 246 -10.84 -21.69 -17.37
C SER A 246 -9.36 -21.28 -17.25
N PRO A 247 -8.44 -22.20 -16.89
CA PRO A 247 -7.01 -21.88 -16.77
C PRO A 247 -6.39 -21.32 -18.05
N SER A 248 -6.96 -21.68 -19.21
CA SER A 248 -6.57 -21.15 -20.53
C SER A 248 -7.04 -19.72 -20.79
N ASN A 249 -8.06 -19.25 -20.07
CA ASN A 249 -8.74 -17.98 -20.33
C ASN A 249 -8.47 -16.90 -19.29
N LEU A 250 -8.02 -17.24 -18.08
CA LEU A 250 -7.60 -16.25 -17.09
C LEU A 250 -6.09 -16.04 -17.15
N THR A 251 -5.67 -15.08 -17.96
CA THR A 251 -4.33 -14.50 -17.84
C THR A 251 -4.44 -13.18 -17.09
N PRO A 252 -3.41 -12.78 -16.31
CA PRO A 252 -3.34 -11.43 -15.73
C PRO A 252 -3.54 -10.33 -16.77
N ARG A 253 -3.10 -10.58 -18.01
CA ARG A 253 -3.32 -9.69 -19.17
C ARG A 253 -4.80 -9.51 -19.49
N ARG A 254 -5.59 -10.59 -19.53
CA ARG A 254 -7.05 -10.51 -19.78
C ARG A 254 -7.79 -9.82 -18.65
N LEU A 255 -7.37 -10.07 -17.41
CA LEU A 255 -7.94 -9.37 -16.26
C LEU A 255 -7.61 -7.87 -16.30
N LEU A 256 -6.39 -7.49 -16.67
CA LEU A 256 -6.05 -6.09 -16.91
C LEU A 256 -6.80 -5.50 -18.12
N ALA A 257 -7.07 -6.29 -19.15
CA ALA A 257 -7.86 -5.87 -20.31
C ALA A 257 -9.32 -5.56 -19.93
N LEU A 258 -9.92 -6.36 -19.03
CA LEU A 258 -11.20 -6.03 -18.41
C LEU A 258 -11.12 -4.73 -17.61
N CYS A 259 -10.04 -4.53 -16.83
CA CYS A 259 -9.85 -3.27 -16.10
C CYS A 259 -9.74 -2.06 -17.06
N ALA A 260 -9.18 -2.26 -18.26
CA ALA A 260 -9.03 -1.22 -19.29
C ALA A 260 -10.34 -0.81 -19.99
N ALA A 261 -11.38 -1.63 -19.88
CA ALA A 261 -12.67 -1.47 -20.55
C ALA A 261 -13.77 -1.16 -19.52
N PRO A 262 -13.99 0.13 -19.17
CA PRO A 262 -14.95 0.51 -18.13
C PRO A 262 -16.38 0.10 -18.43
N ASP A 263 -16.73 0.01 -19.72
CA ASP A 263 -18.00 -0.50 -20.20
C ASP A 263 -18.22 -1.99 -19.88
N HIS A 264 -17.16 -2.73 -19.51
CA HIS A 264 -17.18 -4.14 -19.16
C HIS A 264 -17.03 -4.40 -17.65
N HIS A 265 -16.91 -3.37 -16.82
CA HIS A 265 -16.76 -3.53 -15.37
C HIS A 265 -17.99 -4.18 -14.70
N TYR A 266 -19.17 -4.15 -15.34
CA TYR A 266 -20.35 -4.86 -14.86
C TYR A 266 -20.15 -6.39 -14.74
N LEU A 267 -19.21 -6.95 -15.51
CA LEU A 267 -18.89 -8.38 -15.48
C LEU A 267 -18.26 -8.81 -14.16
N PHE A 268 -17.69 -7.87 -13.39
CA PHE A 268 -17.16 -8.14 -12.06
C PHE A 268 -18.24 -8.53 -11.05
N HIS A 269 -19.49 -8.09 -11.26
CA HIS A 269 -20.64 -8.51 -10.45
C HIS A 269 -21.18 -9.88 -10.84
N TYR A 270 -20.89 -10.35 -12.06
CA TYR A 270 -21.39 -11.61 -12.61
C TYR A 270 -20.24 -12.45 -13.18
N PRO A 271 -19.30 -12.91 -12.35
CA PRO A 271 -18.08 -13.57 -12.83
C PRO A 271 -18.33 -14.85 -13.63
N ASP A 272 -19.48 -15.51 -13.43
CA ASP A 272 -19.87 -16.68 -14.24
C ASP A 272 -20.07 -16.34 -15.72
N THR A 273 -20.43 -15.09 -16.02
CA THR A 273 -20.56 -14.63 -17.42
C THR A 273 -19.21 -14.57 -18.12
N LEU A 274 -18.11 -14.37 -17.38
CA LEU A 274 -16.75 -14.35 -17.92
C LEU A 274 -16.39 -15.69 -18.58
N ALA A 275 -16.89 -16.80 -18.02
CA ALA A 275 -16.71 -18.14 -18.57
C ALA A 275 -17.37 -18.31 -19.95
N THR A 276 -18.44 -17.57 -20.19
CA THR A 276 -19.26 -17.64 -21.41
C THR A 276 -18.94 -16.56 -22.44
N LEU A 277 -18.00 -15.66 -22.13
CA LEU A 277 -17.62 -14.59 -23.04
C LEU A 277 -17.05 -15.17 -24.34
N PRO A 278 -17.57 -14.74 -25.51
CA PRO A 278 -17.03 -15.16 -26.79
C PRO A 278 -15.55 -14.78 -26.93
N THR A 279 -14.76 -15.63 -27.61
CA THR A 279 -13.33 -15.35 -27.89
C THR A 279 -13.15 -13.98 -28.57
N GLN A 280 -14.06 -13.60 -29.47
CA GLN A 280 -14.03 -12.30 -30.14
C GLN A 280 -14.10 -11.11 -29.17
N THR A 281 -14.83 -11.25 -28.07
CA THR A 281 -14.91 -10.21 -27.01
C THR A 281 -13.58 -10.11 -26.28
N TRP A 282 -12.95 -11.25 -25.96
CA TRP A 282 -11.61 -11.26 -25.37
C TRP A 282 -10.57 -10.63 -26.29
N ASP A 283 -10.59 -10.98 -27.58
CA ASP A 283 -9.66 -10.42 -28.57
C ASP A 283 -9.84 -8.90 -28.69
N TYR A 284 -11.08 -8.41 -28.66
CA TYR A 284 -11.39 -6.98 -28.65
C TYR A 284 -10.83 -6.29 -27.39
N LEU A 285 -11.06 -6.85 -26.20
CA LEU A 285 -10.55 -6.30 -24.94
C LEU A 285 -9.01 -6.26 -24.93
N GLU A 286 -8.37 -7.34 -25.37
CA GLU A 286 -6.91 -7.40 -25.47
C GLU A 286 -6.35 -6.41 -26.49
N GLN A 287 -7.06 -6.19 -27.61
CA GLN A 287 -6.69 -5.17 -28.59
C GLN A 287 -6.80 -3.76 -28.00
N GLN A 288 -7.83 -3.47 -27.21
CA GLN A 288 -7.97 -2.20 -26.49
C GLN A 288 -6.82 -2.00 -25.48
N LEU A 289 -6.47 -3.05 -24.73
CA LEU A 289 -5.33 -3.01 -23.82
C LEU A 289 -4.02 -2.80 -24.57
N ALA A 290 -3.81 -3.47 -25.69
CA ALA A 290 -2.59 -3.36 -26.50
C ALA A 290 -2.37 -1.94 -27.04
N GLN A 291 -3.42 -1.16 -27.29
CA GLN A 291 -3.31 0.26 -27.66
C GLN A 291 -2.80 1.14 -26.52
N ARG A 292 -2.92 0.69 -25.26
CA ARG A 292 -2.48 1.41 -24.06
C ARG A 292 -1.16 0.92 -23.50
N LEU A 293 -0.75 -0.30 -23.84
CA LEU A 293 0.55 -0.85 -23.48
C LEU A 293 1.64 -0.38 -24.45
N PRO A 294 2.89 -0.26 -24.00
CA PRO A 294 4.01 -0.03 -24.90
C PRO A 294 4.13 -1.14 -25.94
N SER A 295 4.53 -0.75 -27.16
CA SER A 295 4.98 -1.71 -28.16
C SER A 295 6.29 -2.35 -27.65
N PRO A 296 6.47 -3.68 -27.76
CA PRO A 296 7.70 -4.34 -27.33
C PRO A 296 8.98 -3.76 -27.98
N ASP A 297 8.86 -3.09 -29.13
CA ASP A 297 10.01 -2.45 -29.81
C ASP A 297 10.37 -1.06 -29.27
N SER A 298 9.53 -0.45 -28.42
CA SER A 298 9.75 0.90 -27.88
C SER A 298 10.65 0.95 -26.65
N ASP A 299 10.94 -0.20 -26.02
CA ASP A 299 11.79 -0.28 -24.83
C ASP A 299 13.29 -0.07 -25.11
N ILE A 300 13.73 -0.28 -26.36
CA ILE A 300 15.16 -0.20 -26.71
C ILE A 300 15.63 1.25 -26.85
N SER A 301 14.76 2.19 -27.25
CA SER A 301 15.15 3.58 -27.50
C SER A 301 15.16 4.47 -26.26
N MET A 302 14.40 4.14 -25.21
CA MET A 302 14.30 4.99 -24.01
C MET A 302 15.41 4.76 -22.97
N LEU A 303 16.15 3.64 -23.06
CA LEU A 303 17.32 3.37 -22.20
C LEU A 303 18.62 3.97 -22.74
N THR A 304 18.60 4.56 -23.94
CA THR A 304 19.82 5.05 -24.62
C THR A 304 19.92 6.57 -24.73
N GLU A 305 18.94 7.34 -24.25
CA GLU A 305 19.11 8.80 -24.25
C GLU A 305 20.08 9.22 -23.13
N PRO A 306 21.23 9.84 -23.47
CA PRO A 306 22.18 10.30 -22.48
C PRO A 306 21.55 11.38 -21.61
N ILE A 307 21.77 11.26 -20.31
CA ILE A 307 21.44 12.28 -19.33
C ILE A 307 22.46 13.41 -19.54
N ASP A 308 22.04 14.48 -20.22
CA ASP A 308 22.75 15.77 -20.26
C ASP A 308 22.53 16.58 -18.96
#